data_AF-A0A2E1GVQ5-F1
#
_entry.id   AF-A0A2E1GVQ5-F1
#
_cell.length_a   1.000
_cell.length_b   1.000
_cell.length_c   1.000
_cell.angle_alpha   90.00
_cell.angle_beta   90.00
_cell.angle_gamma   90.00
#
_symmetry.space_group_name_H-M   'P 1'
#
loop_
_entity.id
_entity.type
_entity.pdbx_description
1 polymer ?
#
loop_
_entity_poly.entity_id
_entity_poly.type
_entity_poly.pdbx_seq_one_letter_code
_entity_poly.pdbx_strand_id
1 'polypeptide(L)'
;MFELSIFNTAQIFDQIFAFACIYLLTSLSAKIRFYGFVIGSLGFIPGSYLLIVTELWWLLAATPIWIYINYRGLVNNWREFRST
;
A
#
# COMPACT_ATOMS: atom_id res chain seq x y z
N MET A 1 -26.74 2.19 -9.78
CA MET A 1 -26.06 3.08 -8.81
C MET A 1 -24.55 2.80 -8.77
N PHE A 2 -23.90 2.72 -9.92
CA PHE A 2 -22.43 2.80 -10.00
C PHE A 2 -22.13 4.07 -10.80
N GLU A 3 -21.95 5.19 -10.10
CA GLU A 3 -21.38 6.37 -10.71
C GLU A 3 -19.86 6.18 -10.73
N LEU A 4 -19.30 5.98 -11.91
CA LEU A 4 -17.85 5.97 -12.11
C LEU A 4 -17.36 7.42 -12.09
N SER A 5 -17.21 7.95 -10.88
CA SER A 5 -16.47 9.19 -10.63
C SER A 5 -15.02 8.84 -10.30
N ILE A 6 -14.08 9.76 -10.60
CA ILE A 6 -12.67 9.59 -10.25
C ILE A 6 -12.50 9.33 -8.74
N PHE A 7 -13.37 9.93 -7.92
CA PHE A 7 -13.42 9.67 -6.49
C PHE A 7 -13.74 8.20 -6.16
N ASN A 8 -14.85 7.67 -6.67
CA ASN A 8 -15.26 6.28 -6.43
C ASN A 8 -14.23 5.30 -6.98
N THR A 9 -13.63 5.63 -8.14
CA THR A 9 -12.54 4.85 -8.71
C THR A 9 -11.32 4.81 -7.78
N ALA A 10 -10.88 5.95 -7.24
CA ALA A 10 -9.75 5.99 -6.32
C ALA A 10 -10.00 5.18 -5.03
N GLN A 11 -11.23 5.22 -4.48
CA GLN A 11 -11.59 4.40 -3.32
C GLN A 11 -11.55 2.90 -3.63
N ILE A 12 -12.07 2.48 -4.78
CA ILE A 12 -12.03 1.07 -5.20
C ILE A 12 -10.58 0.62 -5.37
N PHE A 13 -9.75 1.43 -6.03
CA PHE A 13 -8.33 1.11 -6.19
C PHE A 13 -7.62 1.03 -4.83
N ASP A 14 -7.81 2.00 -3.94
CA ASP A 14 -7.25 1.98 -2.58
C ASP A 14 -7.53 0.65 -1.88
N GLN A 15 -8.77 0.15 -1.95
CA GLN A 15 -9.11 -1.13 -1.33
C GLN A 15 -8.55 -2.36 -2.05
N ILE A 16 -8.50 -2.36 -3.38
CA ILE A 16 -7.86 -3.45 -4.13
C ILE A 16 -6.36 -3.53 -3.79
N PHE A 17 -5.67 -2.38 -3.71
CA PHE A 17 -4.27 -2.32 -3.32
C PHE A 17 -4.07 -2.80 -1.88
N ALA A 18 -4.96 -2.42 -0.94
CA ALA A 18 -4.92 -2.88 0.43
C ALA A 18 -5.08 -4.41 0.54
N PHE A 19 -6.07 -4.99 -0.15
CA PHE A 19 -6.28 -6.45 -0.18
C PHE A 19 -5.09 -7.20 -0.79
N ALA A 20 -4.60 -6.74 -1.94
CA ALA A 20 -3.45 -7.35 -2.60
C ALA A 20 -2.18 -7.26 -1.73
N CYS A 21 -1.96 -6.12 -1.08
CA CYS A 21 -0.86 -5.92 -0.14
C CYS A 21 -0.93 -6.94 1.01
N ILE A 22 -2.06 -7.00 1.73
CA ILE A 22 -2.22 -7.90 2.89
C ILE A 22 -2.06 -9.36 2.46
N TYR A 23 -2.66 -9.76 1.34
CA TYR A 23 -2.56 -11.13 0.84
C TYR A 23 -1.11 -11.57 0.57
N LEU A 24 -0.28 -10.67 0.02
CA LEU A 24 1.13 -10.97 -0.23
C LEU A 24 1.98 -10.92 1.05
N LEU A 25 1.65 -10.02 1.97
CA LEU A 25 2.37 -9.87 3.25
C LEU A 25 2.18 -11.05 4.19
N THR A 26 1.06 -11.78 4.11
CA THR A 26 0.80 -12.99 4.91
C THR A 26 1.52 -14.23 4.37
N SER A 27 2.23 -14.12 3.25
CA SER A 27 3.00 -15.23 2.69
C SER A 27 4.21 -15.59 3.55
N LEU A 28 4.55 -16.89 3.57
CA LEU A 28 5.77 -17.39 4.21
C LEU A 28 7.03 -17.07 3.39
N SER A 29 6.90 -16.86 2.08
CA SER A 29 8.04 -16.56 1.20
C SER A 29 8.44 -15.09 1.29
N ALA A 30 9.71 -14.85 1.60
CA ALA A 30 10.30 -13.50 1.62
C ALA A 30 10.12 -12.75 0.30
N LYS A 31 10.23 -13.46 -0.84
CA LYS A 31 10.02 -12.89 -2.17
C LYS A 31 8.59 -12.39 -2.35
N ILE A 32 7.60 -13.15 -1.89
CA ILE A 32 6.19 -12.77 -2.00
C ILE A 32 5.87 -11.61 -1.05
N ARG A 33 6.38 -11.65 0.19
CA ARG A 33 6.27 -10.52 1.13
C ARG A 33 6.90 -9.24 0.58
N PHE A 34 8.05 -9.34 -0.08
CA PHE A 34 8.70 -8.21 -0.75
C PHE A 34 7.76 -7.56 -1.78
N TYR A 35 7.12 -8.36 -2.64
CA TYR A 35 6.11 -7.82 -3.57
C TYR A 35 4.91 -7.20 -2.84
N GLY A 36 4.51 -7.75 -1.69
CA GLY A 36 3.51 -7.14 -0.82
C GLY A 36 3.87 -5.72 -0.40
N PHE A 37 5.10 -5.50 0.06
CA PHE A 37 5.58 -4.15 0.38
C PHE A 37 5.73 -3.23 -0.85
N VAL A 38 6.05 -3.78 -2.03
CA VAL A 38 6.06 -3.00 -3.28
C VAL A 38 4.64 -2.51 -3.61
N ILE A 39 3.64 -3.39 -3.56
CA ILE A 39 2.22 -3.02 -3.77
C ILE A 39 1.75 -2.03 -2.70
N GLY A 40 2.12 -2.27 -1.44
CA GLY A 40 1.83 -1.34 -0.33
C GLY A 40 2.45 0.04 -0.51
N SER A 41 3.54 0.15 -1.27
CA SER A 41 4.15 1.44 -1.63
C SER A 41 3.43 2.12 -2.79
N LEU A 42 2.92 1.36 -3.76
CA LEU A 42 2.11 1.89 -4.87
C LEU A 42 0.72 2.36 -4.39
N GLY A 43 0.17 1.73 -3.35
CA GLY A 43 -1.09 2.13 -2.71
C GLY A 43 -1.10 3.56 -2.15
N PHE A 44 0.06 4.20 -1.97
CA PHE A 44 0.11 5.62 -1.62
C PHE A 44 -0.43 6.55 -2.71
N ILE A 45 -0.42 6.12 -3.99
CA ILE A 45 -0.92 6.93 -5.09
C ILE A 45 -2.43 7.19 -4.94
N PRO A 46 -3.31 6.18 -4.85
CA PRO A 46 -4.72 6.41 -4.59
C PRO A 46 -4.96 7.03 -3.20
N GLY A 47 -4.21 6.64 -2.16
CA GLY A 47 -4.37 7.20 -0.82
C GLY A 47 -4.08 8.70 -0.72
N SER A 48 -3.04 9.20 -1.41
CA SER A 48 -2.72 10.63 -1.46
C SER A 48 -3.75 11.45 -2.24
N TYR A 49 -4.32 10.89 -3.31
CA TYR A 49 -5.44 11.50 -4.01
C TYR A 49 -6.69 11.60 -3.10
N LEU A 50 -6.99 10.54 -2.34
CA LEU A 50 -8.10 10.55 -1.40
C LEU A 50 -7.91 11.60 -0.30
N LEU A 51 -6.70 11.75 0.25
CA LEU A 51 -6.39 12.83 1.21
C LEU A 51 -6.81 14.22 0.68
N ILE A 52 -6.48 14.52 -0.58
CA ILE A 52 -6.78 15.84 -1.18
C ILE A 52 -8.28 16.01 -1.40
N VAL A 53 -8.96 14.99 -1.94
CA VAL A 53 -10.37 15.09 -2.32
C VAL A 53 -11.32 15.03 -1.14
N THR A 54 -10.92 14.35 -0.06
CA THR A 54 -11.77 14.15 1.12
C THR A 54 -11.36 14.97 2.33
N GLU A 55 -10.27 15.73 2.22
CA GLU A 55 -9.68 16.50 3.33
C GLU A 55 -9.40 15.61 4.57
N LEU A 56 -9.06 14.32 4.35
CA LEU A 56 -8.77 13.35 5.40
C LEU A 56 -7.37 13.57 6.00
N TRP A 57 -7.19 14.67 6.75
CA TRP A 57 -5.89 15.08 7.30
C TRP A 57 -5.17 14.03 8.15
N TRP A 58 -5.89 13.07 8.74
CA TRP A 58 -5.26 11.97 9.49
C TRP A 58 -4.34 11.11 8.61
N LEU A 59 -4.57 11.05 7.28
CA LEU A 59 -3.67 10.37 6.35
C LEU A 59 -2.27 10.98 6.36
N LEU A 60 -2.13 12.30 6.58
CA LEU A 60 -0.81 12.94 6.72
C LEU A 60 -0.08 12.49 7.99
N ALA A 61 -0.81 12.23 9.08
CA ALA A 61 -0.22 11.70 10.31
C ALA A 61 0.16 10.21 10.16
N ALA A 62 -0.64 9.43 9.44
CA ALA A 62 -0.37 8.00 9.20
C ALA A 62 0.72 7.76 8.13
N THR A 63 0.86 8.65 7.16
CA THR A 63 1.78 8.51 6.02
C THR A 63 3.25 8.28 6.46
N PRO A 64 3.84 9.06 7.38
CA PRO A 64 5.20 8.82 7.86
C PRO A 64 5.40 7.43 8.49
N ILE A 65 4.44 6.99 9.29
CA ILE A 65 4.47 5.67 9.94
C ILE A 65 4.47 4.58 8.87
N TRP A 66 3.59 4.72 7.89
CA TRP A 66 3.45 3.74 6.82
C TRP A 66 4.68 3.73 5.90
N ILE A 67 5.24 4.89 5.55
CA ILE A 67 6.50 4.99 4.80
C ILE A 67 7.62 4.24 5.53
N TYR A 68 7.74 4.46 6.84
CA TYR A 68 8.76 3.79 7.64
C TYR A 68 8.60 2.26 7.64
N ILE A 69 7.37 1.76 7.85
CA ILE A 69 7.06 0.33 7.85
C ILE A 69 7.35 -0.29 6.47
N ASN A 70 6.89 0.35 5.38
CA ASN A 70 7.14 -0.12 4.02
C ASN A 70 8.63 -0.15 3.71
N TYR A 71 9.38 0.90 4.06
CA TYR A 71 10.82 0.94 3.84
C TYR A 71 11.54 -0.21 4.57
N ARG A 72 11.24 -0.40 5.87
CA ARG A 72 11.83 -1.50 6.66
C ARG A 72 11.45 -2.86 6.09
N GLY A 73 10.19 -3.03 5.69
CA GLY A 73 9.69 -4.24 5.04
C GLY A 73 10.40 -4.56 3.73
N LEU A 74 10.51 -3.59 2.82
CA LEU A 74 11.22 -3.72 1.55
C LEU A 74 12.67 -4.13 1.76
N VAL A 75 13.41 -3.41 2.60
CA VAL A 75 14.85 -3.67 2.82
C VAL A 75 15.09 -5.04 3.43
N ASN A 76 14.31 -5.41 4.45
CA ASN A 76 14.49 -6.70 5.14
C ASN A 76 14.17 -7.88 4.22
N ASN A 77 13.03 -7.84 3.52
CA ASN A 77 12.62 -8.94 2.64
C ASN A 77 13.48 -8.99 1.36
N TRP A 78 14.00 -7.87 0.88
CA TRP A 78 14.98 -7.85 -0.21
C TRP A 78 16.28 -8.55 0.16
N ARG A 79 16.79 -8.30 1.38
CA ARG A 79 18.00 -8.97 1.90
C ARG A 79 17.79 -10.47 2.01
N GLU A 80 16.65 -10.89 2.56
CA GLU A 80 16.28 -12.31 2.70
C GLU A 80 16.07 -12.98 1.34
N PHE A 81 15.43 -12.30 0.39
CA PHE A 81 15.27 -12.78 -0.98
C PHE A 81 16.63 -12.98 -1.68
N ARG A 82 17.61 -12.13 -1.43
CA ARG A 82 18.94 -12.26 -2.05
C ARG A 82 19.81 -13.34 -1.41
N SER A 83 19.56 -13.69 -0.15
CA SER A 83 20.31 -14.72 0.58
C SER A 83 19.79 -16.14 0.35
N THR A 84 18.60 -16.29 -0.23
CA THR A 84 17.94 -17.58 -0.51
C THR A 84 18.01 -17.89 -2.00
#